data_AF-A0A550BT35-F1
#
_entry.id   AF-A0A550BT35-F1
#
_cell.length_a   1.000
_cell.length_b   1.000
_cell.length_c   1.000
_cell.angle_alpha   90.00
_cell.angle_beta   90.00
_cell.angle_gamma   90.00
#
_symmetry.space_group_name_H-M   'P 1'
#
loop_
_entity.id
_entity.type
_entity.pdbx_description
1 polymer ?
#
loop_
_entity_poly.entity_id
_entity_poly.type
_entity_poly.pdbx_seq_one_letter_code
_entity_poly.pdbx_strand_id
1 'polypeptide(L)'
;MIASHQEMPMPRLERASTLLAHALSVASVDRLRTGPFPTAQETAPSYSCVSSLLAEGQRIDAEIQRLHILREEVNTQLRVARSMLAPVRRLPTEILSEVFTLAVCSHPPHKRAFPARDVAAVCTIWRETARATRNLWTCVDFTMATPASLEKLLNMHAELSNGLLLHVYQPPDVTASARLQHLLALPKEHTMRWGQICLHFEEAPRPPYATPDLASLVRADLVVSGDDASQALHFLYHARALQSLFLHLAPNRIPSHIFMPSLPRLTKLCLVNHHLFSSEEYIIPILQGCAASLQRLVLSHRGKRNTTNSPAGGQPILFPALLAVDLRYDAPCILPHMDTPVLETIIIRDFARPSRPICASLRHILKQSAPPIRNLKLHEVCGPAPGSEDFISCLEHLDGLTTLIVSDSLDGRPMMTWVVLARMTCSDHRQPILPALTTLSLHHGRTDHRVPEKLERVLRVMLRSRSSRRVVHGCTVEALQHVETDLKDDPIDLEGGSTDA
;
A
#
# COMPACT_ATOMS: atom_id res chain seq x y z
N MET A 1 21.67 -72.13 -36.00
CA MET A 1 22.05 -71.29 -34.84
C MET A 1 20.90 -71.35 -33.86
N ILE A 2 21.08 -72.11 -32.79
CA ILE A 2 20.05 -72.49 -31.83
C ILE A 2 19.77 -71.28 -30.94
N ALA A 3 18.55 -70.73 -31.05
CA ALA A 3 18.04 -69.72 -30.15
C ALA A 3 17.85 -70.36 -28.77
N SER A 4 18.66 -69.92 -27.81
CA SER A 4 18.49 -70.19 -26.39
C SER A 4 17.17 -69.58 -25.93
N HIS A 5 16.15 -70.42 -25.76
CA HIS A 5 14.91 -70.07 -25.06
C HIS A 5 15.26 -69.68 -23.62
N GLN A 6 15.38 -68.38 -23.40
CA GLN A 6 15.48 -67.80 -22.07
C GLN A 6 14.09 -67.92 -21.45
N GLU A 7 13.94 -68.82 -20.47
CA GLU A 7 12.74 -68.96 -19.65
C GLU A 7 12.31 -67.57 -19.18
N MET A 8 11.13 -67.11 -19.64
CA MET A 8 10.55 -65.89 -19.11
C MET A 8 10.29 -66.10 -17.62
N PRO A 9 10.77 -65.20 -16.74
CA PRO A 9 10.55 -65.33 -15.31
C PRO A 9 9.04 -65.41 -15.06
N MET A 10 8.60 -66.48 -14.37
CA MET A 10 7.24 -66.61 -13.83
C MET A 10 6.78 -65.25 -13.30
N PRO A 11 5.59 -64.75 -13.69
CA PRO A 11 5.09 -63.45 -13.27
C PRO A 11 5.25 -63.31 -11.75
N ARG A 12 5.97 -62.28 -11.31
CA ARG A 12 6.41 -62.11 -9.91
C ARG A 12 5.27 -62.13 -8.89
N LEU A 13 4.02 -61.97 -9.33
CA LEU A 13 2.80 -62.13 -8.54
C LEU A 13 2.47 -63.60 -8.24
N GLU A 14 2.73 -64.52 -9.17
CA GLU A 14 2.40 -65.95 -9.02
C GLU A 14 3.22 -66.61 -7.90
N ARG A 15 4.46 -66.16 -7.69
CA ARG A 15 5.30 -66.61 -6.56
C ARG A 15 4.73 -66.16 -5.21
N ALA A 16 4.26 -64.92 -5.11
CA ALA A 16 3.65 -64.42 -3.87
C ALA A 16 2.32 -65.16 -3.61
N SER A 17 1.51 -65.37 -4.64
CA SER A 17 0.25 -66.11 -4.53
C SER A 17 0.44 -67.58 -4.13
N THR A 18 1.46 -68.26 -4.66
CA THR A 18 1.78 -69.66 -4.30
C THR A 18 2.31 -69.76 -2.87
N LEU A 19 3.17 -68.84 -2.42
CA LEU A 19 3.64 -68.78 -1.03
C LEU A 19 2.50 -68.47 -0.04
N LEU A 20 1.57 -67.58 -0.41
CA LEU A 20 0.38 -67.30 0.39
C LEU A 20 -0.55 -68.52 0.47
N ALA A 21 -0.79 -69.21 -0.65
CA ALA A 21 -1.61 -70.43 -0.66
C ALA A 21 -0.98 -71.54 0.20
N HIS A 22 0.34 -71.73 0.10
CA HIS A 22 1.08 -72.66 0.96
C HIS A 22 0.98 -72.26 2.44
N ALA A 23 1.18 -70.97 2.76
CA ALA A 23 1.08 -70.47 4.13
C ALA A 23 -0.31 -70.68 4.73
N LEU A 24 -1.38 -70.44 3.96
CA LEU A 24 -2.76 -70.67 4.38
C LEU A 24 -3.04 -72.16 4.68
N SER A 25 -2.37 -73.08 3.97
CA SER A 25 -2.48 -74.52 4.25
C SER A 25 -1.74 -74.94 5.53
N VAL A 26 -0.61 -74.28 5.83
CA VAL A 26 0.22 -74.58 7.01
C VAL A 26 -0.35 -73.93 8.27
N ALA A 27 -0.73 -72.66 8.19
CA ALA A 27 -1.25 -71.85 9.29
C ALA A 27 -2.49 -71.06 8.84
N SER A 28 -3.67 -71.47 9.33
CA SER A 28 -4.92 -70.74 9.12
C SER A 28 -5.48 -70.20 10.43
N VAL A 29 -6.27 -69.13 10.36
CA VAL A 29 -6.94 -68.53 11.53
C VAL A 29 -7.85 -69.56 12.23
N ASP A 30 -8.47 -70.47 11.48
CA ASP A 30 -9.31 -71.52 12.05
C ASP A 30 -8.51 -72.55 12.84
N ARG A 31 -7.32 -72.93 12.36
CA ARG A 31 -6.40 -73.79 13.11
C ARG A 31 -5.90 -73.12 14.38
N LEU A 32 -5.68 -71.81 14.37
CA LEU A 32 -5.32 -71.04 15.57
C LEU A 32 -6.46 -71.00 16.61
N ARG A 33 -7.71 -70.94 16.16
CA ARG A 33 -8.89 -70.81 17.05
C ARG A 33 -9.39 -72.13 17.61
N THR A 34 -9.20 -73.23 16.89
CA THR A 34 -9.84 -74.53 17.22
C THR A 34 -8.86 -75.70 17.33
N GLY A 35 -7.61 -75.53 16.89
CA GLY A 35 -6.60 -76.59 16.89
C GLY A 35 -5.86 -76.74 18.21
N PRO A 36 -5.33 -77.94 18.52
CA PRO A 36 -4.44 -78.16 19.65
C PRO A 36 -3.13 -77.37 19.46
N PHE A 37 -2.44 -77.06 20.56
CA PHE A 37 -1.12 -76.41 20.51
C PHE A 37 -0.14 -77.24 19.67
N PRO A 38 0.57 -76.64 18.70
CA PRO A 38 1.48 -77.37 17.83
C PRO A 38 2.64 -77.97 18.61
N THR A 39 2.93 -79.24 18.35
CA THR A 39 4.09 -79.94 18.91
C THR A 39 5.39 -79.42 18.29
N ALA A 40 6.53 -79.62 18.96
CA ALA A 40 7.83 -79.15 18.46
C ALA A 40 8.13 -79.61 17.02
N GLN A 41 7.68 -80.82 16.65
CA GLN A 41 7.85 -81.37 15.30
C GLN A 41 6.95 -80.71 14.25
N GLU A 42 5.79 -80.18 14.65
CA GLU A 42 4.84 -79.46 13.78
C GLU A 42 5.20 -77.97 13.60
N THR A 43 6.07 -77.41 14.46
CA THR A 43 6.50 -76.00 14.34
C THR A 43 7.53 -75.75 13.24
N ALA A 44 8.33 -76.75 12.86
CA ALA A 44 9.41 -76.57 11.88
C ALA A 44 8.92 -76.13 10.48
N PRO A 45 7.86 -76.73 9.88
CA PRO A 45 7.29 -76.24 8.62
C PRO A 45 6.74 -74.81 8.73
N SER A 46 6.20 -74.45 9.91
CA SER A 46 5.68 -73.10 10.16
C SER A 46 6.79 -72.05 10.16
N TYR A 47 7.93 -72.33 10.80
CA TYR A 47 9.09 -71.43 10.77
C TYR A 47 9.68 -71.26 9.37
N SER A 48 9.77 -72.34 8.59
CA SER A 48 10.21 -72.27 7.19
C SER A 48 9.26 -71.43 6.32
N CYS A 49 7.96 -71.58 6.54
CA CYS A 49 6.94 -70.80 5.85
C CYS A 49 7.00 -69.31 6.23
N VAL A 50 7.15 -68.99 7.52
CA VAL A 50 7.31 -67.60 8.00
C VAL A 50 8.57 -66.97 7.41
N SER A 51 9.70 -67.68 7.42
CA SER A 51 10.95 -67.21 6.81
C SER A 51 10.77 -66.93 5.31
N SER A 52 10.10 -67.82 4.59
CA SER A 52 9.80 -67.66 3.16
C SER A 52 8.89 -66.47 2.88
N LEU A 53 7.86 -66.25 3.71
CA LEU A 53 6.97 -65.08 3.60
C LEU A 53 7.69 -63.77 3.95
N LEU A 54 8.54 -63.76 4.97
CA LEU A 54 9.33 -62.58 5.33
C LEU A 54 10.31 -62.21 4.22
N ALA A 55 11.01 -63.20 3.64
CA ALA A 55 11.89 -62.99 2.50
C ALA A 55 11.13 -62.47 1.27
N GLU A 56 9.92 -62.99 1.02
CA GLU A 56 9.07 -62.53 -0.07
C GLU A 56 8.52 -61.11 0.18
N GLY A 57 8.15 -60.78 1.43
CA GLY A 57 7.75 -59.44 1.85
C GLY A 57 8.88 -58.43 1.63
N GLN A 58 10.09 -58.74 2.10
CA GLN A 58 11.28 -57.92 1.85
C GLN A 58 11.57 -57.73 0.35
N ARG A 59 11.36 -58.78 -0.46
CA ARG A 59 11.49 -58.70 -1.92
C ARG A 59 10.45 -57.76 -2.54
N ILE A 60 9.20 -57.83 -2.10
CA ILE A 60 8.11 -56.94 -2.56
C ILE A 60 8.42 -55.49 -2.17
N ASP A 61 8.84 -55.24 -0.93
CA ASP A 61 9.22 -53.91 -0.46
C ASP A 61 10.38 -53.32 -1.27
N ALA A 62 11.41 -54.12 -1.55
CA ALA A 62 12.52 -53.71 -2.41
C ALA A 62 12.05 -53.37 -3.84
N GLU A 63 11.10 -54.14 -4.38
CA GLU A 63 10.53 -53.86 -5.71
C GLU A 63 9.65 -52.60 -5.72
N ILE A 64 8.87 -52.35 -4.66
CA ILE A 64 8.09 -51.11 -4.48
C ILE A 64 9.03 -49.91 -4.44
N GLN A 65 10.11 -49.98 -3.66
CA GLN A 65 11.13 -48.93 -3.60
C GLN A 65 11.78 -48.70 -4.97
N ARG A 66 12.15 -49.78 -5.68
CA ARG A 66 12.71 -49.70 -7.04
C ARG A 66 11.75 -49.03 -8.01
N LEU A 67 10.47 -49.40 -7.99
CA LEU A 67 9.43 -48.80 -8.83
C LEU A 67 9.17 -47.33 -8.47
N HIS A 68 9.25 -46.96 -7.19
CA HIS A 68 9.14 -45.57 -6.75
C HIS A 68 10.29 -44.72 -7.30
N ILE A 69 11.54 -45.20 -7.19
CA ILE A 69 12.72 -44.54 -7.78
C ILE A 69 12.56 -44.41 -9.29
N LEU A 70 12.15 -45.48 -9.99
CA LEU A 70 11.92 -45.45 -11.44
C LEU A 70 10.83 -44.45 -11.83
N ARG A 71 9.75 -44.36 -11.05
CA ARG A 71 8.68 -43.40 -11.27
C ARG A 71 9.18 -41.96 -11.14
N GLU A 72 9.98 -41.67 -10.10
CA GLU A 72 10.58 -40.34 -9.91
C GLU A 72 11.55 -39.97 -11.04
N GLU A 73 12.30 -40.95 -11.56
CA GLU A 73 13.16 -40.75 -12.74
C GLU A 73 12.33 -40.42 -13.98
N VAL A 74 11.29 -41.22 -14.28
CA VAL A 74 10.38 -40.96 -15.41
C VAL A 74 9.70 -39.60 -15.29
N ASN A 75 9.23 -39.24 -14.09
CA ASN A 75 8.63 -37.93 -13.83
C ASN A 75 9.65 -36.80 -14.06
N THR A 76 10.90 -37.00 -13.66
CA THR A 76 11.99 -36.04 -13.90
C THR A 76 12.26 -35.87 -15.39
N GLN A 77 12.38 -36.96 -16.15
CA GLN A 77 12.53 -36.91 -17.61
C GLN A 77 11.33 -36.24 -18.30
N LEU A 78 10.11 -36.52 -17.85
CA LEU A 78 8.90 -35.89 -18.38
C LEU A 78 8.91 -34.37 -18.14
N ARG A 79 9.32 -33.92 -16.95
CA ARG A 79 9.49 -32.48 -16.66
C ARG A 79 10.53 -31.85 -17.59
N VAL A 80 11.68 -32.48 -17.78
CA VAL A 80 12.72 -32.00 -18.70
C VAL A 80 12.19 -31.91 -20.14
N ALA A 81 11.53 -32.96 -20.64
CA ALA A 81 10.94 -32.97 -21.98
C ALA A 81 9.88 -31.87 -22.16
N ARG A 82 8.98 -31.70 -21.19
CA ARG A 82 7.98 -30.61 -21.19
C ARG A 82 8.65 -29.24 -21.18
N SER A 83 9.69 -29.05 -20.36
CA SER A 83 10.45 -27.81 -20.35
C SER A 83 11.13 -27.53 -21.68
N MET A 84 11.67 -28.55 -22.36
CA MET A 84 12.26 -28.41 -23.70
C MET A 84 11.24 -28.03 -24.78
N LEU A 85 10.01 -28.54 -24.67
CA LEU A 85 8.92 -28.27 -25.62
C LEU A 85 8.11 -27.01 -25.27
N ALA A 86 8.41 -26.34 -24.16
CA ALA A 86 7.66 -25.16 -23.73
C ALA A 86 7.74 -24.04 -24.79
N PRO A 87 6.60 -23.46 -25.23
CA PRO A 87 6.57 -22.43 -26.28
C PRO A 87 7.49 -21.24 -26.00
N VAL A 88 7.66 -20.91 -24.71
CA VAL A 88 8.51 -19.80 -24.25
C VAL A 88 9.98 -19.91 -24.68
N ARG A 89 10.48 -21.13 -24.98
CA ARG A 89 11.84 -21.34 -25.49
C ARG A 89 12.02 -20.93 -26.95
N ARG A 90 10.92 -20.74 -27.70
CA ARG A 90 10.94 -20.32 -29.10
C ARG A 90 10.76 -18.82 -29.26
N LEU A 91 10.53 -18.10 -28.16
CA LEU A 91 10.36 -16.65 -28.21
C LEU A 91 11.71 -15.96 -28.45
N PRO A 92 11.74 -14.90 -29.28
CA PRO A 92 12.88 -14.01 -29.35
C PRO A 92 13.21 -13.40 -27.98
N THR A 93 14.49 -13.05 -27.78
CA THR A 93 14.98 -12.48 -26.51
C THR A 93 14.31 -11.16 -26.15
N GLU A 94 13.85 -10.40 -27.15
CA GLU A 94 13.14 -9.13 -26.99
C GLU A 94 11.78 -9.37 -26.34
N ILE A 95 11.00 -10.32 -26.89
CA ILE A 95 9.68 -10.68 -26.36
C ILE A 95 9.82 -11.28 -24.95
N LEU A 96 10.85 -12.09 -24.74
CA LEU A 96 11.13 -12.66 -23.43
C LEU A 96 11.49 -11.58 -22.40
N SER A 97 12.29 -10.58 -22.78
CA SER A 97 12.59 -9.38 -21.98
C SER A 97 11.34 -8.57 -21.63
N GLU A 98 10.41 -8.39 -22.56
CA GLU A 98 9.12 -7.73 -22.30
C GLU A 98 8.27 -8.53 -21.30
N VAL A 99 8.17 -9.85 -21.49
CA VAL A 99 7.47 -10.74 -20.54
C VAL A 99 8.09 -10.66 -19.15
N PHE A 100 9.43 -10.68 -19.05
CA PHE A 100 10.13 -10.52 -17.77
C PHE A 100 9.85 -9.17 -17.13
N THR A 101 9.87 -8.10 -17.91
CA THR A 101 9.56 -6.75 -17.43
C THR A 101 8.14 -6.69 -16.90
N LEU A 102 7.14 -7.23 -17.60
CA LEU A 102 5.76 -7.28 -17.12
C LEU A 102 5.62 -8.13 -15.84
N ALA A 103 6.22 -9.31 -15.82
CA ALA A 103 6.16 -10.23 -14.68
C ALA A 103 6.84 -9.65 -13.43
N VAL A 104 8.00 -9.02 -13.57
CA VAL A 104 8.74 -8.42 -12.45
C VAL A 104 8.16 -7.07 -12.06
N CYS A 105 7.90 -6.17 -13.00
CA CYS A 105 7.47 -4.80 -12.71
C CYS A 105 6.01 -4.66 -12.27
N SER A 106 5.16 -5.69 -12.51
CA SER A 106 3.82 -5.78 -11.90
C SER A 106 3.87 -5.91 -10.38
N HIS A 107 5.00 -6.38 -9.82
CA HIS A 107 5.21 -6.39 -8.38
C HIS A 107 5.55 -4.99 -7.86
N PRO A 108 5.16 -4.68 -6.61
CA PRO A 108 5.64 -3.48 -5.91
C PRO A 108 7.18 -3.42 -5.93
N PRO A 109 7.78 -2.22 -6.03
CA PRO A 109 9.24 -2.08 -6.17
C PRO A 109 10.09 -2.86 -5.16
N HIS A 110 9.68 -2.87 -3.88
CA HIS A 110 10.37 -3.60 -2.80
C HIS A 110 10.35 -5.13 -2.97
N LYS A 111 9.48 -5.69 -3.82
CA LYS A 111 9.41 -7.13 -4.11
C LYS A 111 10.08 -7.51 -5.42
N ARG A 112 10.55 -6.57 -6.25
CA ARG A 112 11.03 -6.87 -7.61
C ARG A 112 12.34 -7.64 -7.66
N ALA A 113 13.19 -7.51 -6.65
CA ALA A 113 14.49 -8.17 -6.63
C ALA A 113 14.38 -9.71 -6.63
N PHE A 114 13.36 -10.29 -5.97
CA PHE A 114 13.17 -11.74 -5.93
C PHE A 114 12.69 -12.31 -7.29
N PRO A 115 11.59 -11.83 -7.92
CA PRO A 115 11.19 -12.28 -9.24
C PRO A 115 12.26 -12.09 -10.31
N ALA A 116 13.05 -11.02 -10.26
CA ALA A 116 14.17 -10.83 -11.19
C ALA A 116 15.22 -11.95 -11.07
N ARG A 117 15.54 -12.36 -9.83
CA ARG A 117 16.45 -13.49 -9.56
C ARG A 117 15.84 -14.82 -9.97
N ASP A 118 14.56 -15.05 -9.66
CA ASP A 118 13.86 -16.29 -10.00
C ASP A 118 13.85 -16.51 -11.51
N VAL A 119 13.52 -15.46 -12.28
CA VAL A 119 13.58 -15.48 -13.74
C VAL A 119 15.00 -15.76 -14.24
N ALA A 120 16.02 -15.12 -13.67
CA ALA A 120 17.42 -15.35 -14.03
C ALA A 120 17.96 -16.74 -13.62
N ALA A 121 17.26 -17.45 -12.73
CA ALA A 121 17.63 -18.78 -12.25
C ALA A 121 17.07 -19.93 -13.10
N VAL A 122 16.11 -19.66 -14.00
CA VAL A 122 15.39 -20.70 -14.76
C VAL A 122 16.29 -21.50 -15.71
N CYS A 123 16.99 -20.83 -16.62
CA CYS A 123 17.92 -21.45 -17.57
C CYS A 123 18.96 -20.42 -18.06
N THR A 124 19.94 -20.86 -18.86
CA THR A 124 21.00 -20.00 -19.40
C THR A 124 20.45 -18.87 -20.26
N ILE A 125 19.55 -19.17 -21.20
CA ILE A 125 18.93 -18.17 -22.08
C ILE A 125 18.15 -17.12 -21.26
N TRP A 126 17.37 -17.56 -20.27
CA TRP A 126 16.62 -16.66 -19.40
C TRP A 126 17.53 -15.80 -18.56
N ARG A 127 18.63 -16.36 -18.06
CA ARG A 127 19.65 -15.61 -17.30
C ARG A 127 20.31 -14.52 -18.14
N GLU A 128 20.73 -14.85 -19.35
CA GLU A 128 21.34 -13.89 -20.27
C GLU A 128 20.36 -12.79 -20.66
N THR A 129 19.13 -13.17 -21.02
CA THR A 129 18.06 -12.23 -21.34
C THR A 129 17.73 -11.32 -20.15
N ALA A 130 17.57 -11.89 -18.95
CA ALA A 130 17.31 -11.13 -17.74
C ALA A 130 18.44 -10.14 -17.45
N ARG A 131 19.71 -10.58 -17.52
CA ARG A 131 20.88 -9.70 -17.33
C ARG A 131 20.96 -8.57 -18.35
N ALA A 132 20.57 -8.81 -19.61
CA ALA A 132 20.48 -7.77 -20.63
C ALA A 132 19.30 -6.80 -20.41
N THR A 133 18.29 -7.21 -19.65
CA THR A 133 17.09 -6.42 -19.35
C THR A 133 17.33 -5.51 -18.14
N ARG A 134 17.95 -4.35 -18.39
CA ARG A 134 18.42 -3.39 -17.36
C ARG A 134 17.38 -3.05 -16.29
N ASN A 135 16.10 -2.90 -16.67
CA ASN A 135 15.02 -2.48 -15.78
C ASN A 135 14.78 -3.47 -14.62
N LEU A 136 15.09 -4.76 -14.80
CA LEU A 136 14.91 -5.79 -13.76
C LEU A 136 15.83 -5.57 -12.55
N TRP A 137 16.95 -4.86 -12.77
CA TRP A 137 18.03 -4.71 -11.79
C TRP A 137 18.05 -3.34 -11.13
N THR A 138 17.04 -2.50 -11.38
CA THR A 138 16.94 -1.17 -10.77
C THR A 138 16.56 -1.21 -9.29
N CYS A 139 15.92 -2.28 -8.80
CA CYS A 139 15.48 -2.39 -7.42
C CYS A 139 16.44 -3.27 -6.61
N VAL A 140 16.97 -2.73 -5.51
CA VAL A 140 17.90 -3.41 -4.60
C VAL A 140 17.21 -3.63 -3.26
N ASP A 141 17.01 -4.90 -2.91
CA ASP A 141 16.56 -5.32 -1.59
C ASP A 141 17.78 -5.82 -0.80
N PHE A 142 18.08 -5.17 0.32
CA PHE A 142 19.21 -5.50 1.19
C PHE A 142 18.81 -6.17 2.52
N THR A 143 17.58 -6.65 2.65
CA THR A 143 17.05 -7.28 3.87
C THR A 143 17.91 -8.41 4.39
N MET A 144 18.45 -9.23 3.49
CA MET A 144 19.25 -10.41 3.83
C MET A 144 20.76 -10.17 3.63
N ALA A 145 21.15 -8.94 3.26
CA ALA A 145 22.55 -8.63 3.01
C ALA A 145 23.29 -8.34 4.34
N THR A 146 24.45 -8.96 4.53
CA THR A 146 25.44 -8.50 5.49
C THR A 146 26.12 -7.25 4.91
N PRO A 147 26.81 -6.43 5.72
CA PRO A 147 27.55 -5.28 5.19
C PRO A 147 28.46 -5.65 4.01
N ALA A 148 29.23 -6.73 4.13
CA ALA A 148 30.11 -7.21 3.07
C ALA A 148 29.39 -7.72 1.81
N SER A 149 28.18 -8.28 1.94
CA SER A 149 27.39 -8.71 0.77
C SER A 149 26.56 -7.59 0.16
N LEU A 150 26.28 -6.52 0.91
CA LEU A 150 25.53 -5.35 0.44
C LEU A 150 26.30 -4.59 -0.64
N GLU A 151 27.58 -4.32 -0.43
CA GLU A 151 28.41 -3.65 -1.44
C GLU A 151 28.49 -4.47 -2.73
N LYS A 152 28.72 -5.79 -2.62
CA LYS A 152 28.71 -6.71 -3.77
C LYS A 152 27.37 -6.72 -4.50
N LEU A 153 26.27 -6.69 -3.73
CA LEU A 153 24.92 -6.63 -4.29
C LEU A 153 24.69 -5.33 -5.04
N LEU A 154 25.07 -4.19 -4.46
CA LEU A 154 24.94 -2.88 -5.08
C LEU A 154 25.80 -2.77 -6.34
N ASN A 155 27.04 -3.28 -6.33
CA ASN A 155 27.90 -3.35 -7.51
C ASN A 155 27.26 -4.16 -8.64
N MET A 156 26.78 -5.37 -8.33
CA MET A 156 26.09 -6.21 -9.32
C MET A 156 24.86 -5.52 -9.91
N HIS A 157 24.02 -4.90 -9.09
CA HIS A 157 22.85 -4.15 -9.58
C HIS A 157 23.26 -2.91 -10.37
N ALA A 158 24.31 -2.20 -9.94
CA ALA A 158 24.86 -1.04 -10.64
C ALA A 158 25.35 -1.40 -12.04
N GLU A 159 26.05 -2.52 -12.19
CA GLU A 159 26.52 -3.05 -13.48
C GLU A 159 25.34 -3.46 -14.37
N LEU A 160 24.42 -4.28 -13.86
CA LEU A 160 23.31 -4.83 -14.65
C LEU A 160 22.28 -3.77 -15.06
N SER A 161 22.06 -2.76 -14.22
CA SER A 161 21.19 -1.62 -14.55
C SER A 161 21.80 -0.65 -15.56
N ASN A 162 23.11 -0.74 -15.81
CA ASN A 162 23.87 0.02 -16.81
C ASN A 162 23.47 1.51 -16.92
N GLY A 163 23.72 2.26 -15.86
CA GLY A 163 23.49 3.71 -15.80
C GLY A 163 22.09 4.13 -15.34
N LEU A 164 21.12 3.22 -15.23
CA LEU A 164 19.83 3.55 -14.63
C LEU A 164 19.96 3.84 -13.13
N LEU A 165 19.05 4.66 -12.62
CA LEU A 165 18.96 4.96 -11.19
C LEU A 165 18.48 3.73 -10.41
N LEU A 166 19.06 3.54 -9.24
CA LEU A 166 18.74 2.47 -8.33
C LEU A 166 17.68 2.90 -7.33
N HIS A 167 16.82 1.96 -6.99
CA HIS A 167 15.80 2.08 -5.99
C HIS A 167 16.17 1.15 -4.83
N VAL A 168 16.56 1.73 -3.69
CA VAL A 168 17.09 0.98 -2.55
C VAL A 168 16.00 0.81 -1.50
N TYR A 169 15.68 -0.45 -1.17
CA TYR A 169 14.56 -0.79 -0.29
C TYR A 169 15.01 -1.58 0.94
N GLN A 170 14.50 -1.17 2.09
CA GLN A 170 14.48 -1.90 3.34
C GLN A 170 13.01 -2.21 3.70
N PRO A 171 12.65 -3.48 3.96
CA PRO A 171 11.30 -3.81 4.40
C PRO A 171 11.07 -3.33 5.84
N PRO A 172 9.79 -3.11 6.21
CA PRO A 172 9.43 -2.54 7.50
C PRO A 172 9.85 -3.40 8.70
N ASP A 173 9.94 -4.73 8.54
CA ASP A 173 10.12 -5.65 9.67
C ASP A 173 11.58 -5.92 10.05
N VAL A 174 12.55 -5.32 9.33
CA VAL A 174 13.97 -5.53 9.61
C VAL A 174 14.59 -4.26 10.15
N THR A 175 14.81 -4.25 11.45
CA THR A 175 15.44 -3.14 12.15
C THR A 175 16.95 -3.36 12.14
N ALA A 176 17.64 -2.55 11.34
CA ALA A 176 19.06 -2.75 11.07
C ALA A 176 19.82 -1.42 11.04
N SER A 177 19.83 -0.73 12.18
CA SER A 177 20.57 0.54 12.37
C SER A 177 22.03 0.44 11.91
N ALA A 178 22.73 -0.65 12.22
CA ALA A 178 24.11 -0.89 11.79
C ALA A 178 24.25 -1.02 10.25
N ARG A 179 23.31 -1.68 9.57
CA ARG A 179 23.36 -1.86 8.10
C ARG A 179 23.04 -0.56 7.38
N LEU A 180 22.11 0.20 7.92
CA LEU A 180 21.78 1.52 7.42
C LEU A 180 22.95 2.49 7.57
N GLN A 181 23.63 2.50 8.71
CA GLN A 181 24.84 3.32 8.89
C GLN A 181 25.91 2.93 7.86
N HIS A 182 26.09 1.64 7.61
CA HIS A 182 26.98 1.16 6.56
C HIS A 182 26.53 1.61 5.16
N LEU A 183 25.23 1.51 4.85
CA LEU A 183 24.64 1.95 3.60
C LEU A 183 24.88 3.45 3.35
N LEU A 184 24.67 4.29 4.36
CA LEU A 184 24.90 5.74 4.27
C LEU A 184 26.39 6.10 4.26
N ALA A 185 27.27 5.21 4.70
CA ALA A 185 28.73 5.38 4.67
C ALA A 185 29.36 4.86 3.36
N LEU A 186 28.57 4.34 2.42
CA LEU A 186 29.09 3.87 1.14
C LEU A 186 29.73 5.01 0.32
N PRO A 187 30.73 4.70 -0.53
CA PRO A 187 31.33 5.68 -1.43
C PRO A 187 30.28 6.38 -2.31
N LYS A 188 30.56 7.65 -2.63
CA LYS A 188 29.66 8.52 -3.42
C LYS A 188 29.23 7.91 -4.76
N GLU A 189 30.09 7.10 -5.37
CA GLU A 189 29.85 6.41 -6.64
C GLU A 189 28.56 5.56 -6.61
N HIS A 190 28.25 4.97 -5.44
CA HIS A 190 27.01 4.22 -5.24
C HIS A 190 25.82 5.14 -4.99
N THR A 191 25.97 6.10 -4.07
CA THR A 191 24.86 6.92 -3.57
C THR A 191 24.35 7.91 -4.62
N MET A 192 25.22 8.39 -5.51
CA MET A 192 24.84 9.28 -6.61
C MET A 192 23.89 8.61 -7.61
N ARG A 193 23.77 7.28 -7.59
CA ARG A 193 22.87 6.55 -8.48
C ARG A 193 21.51 6.26 -7.84
N TRP A 194 21.28 6.63 -6.60
CA TRP A 194 20.00 6.36 -5.95
C TRP A 194 18.95 7.36 -6.42
N GLY A 195 17.93 6.87 -7.14
CA GLY A 195 16.78 7.67 -7.55
C GLY A 195 15.64 7.62 -6.54
N GLN A 196 15.51 6.49 -5.85
CA GLN A 196 14.53 6.29 -4.79
C GLN A 196 15.13 5.52 -3.62
N ILE A 197 14.78 5.92 -2.39
CA ILE A 197 15.09 5.14 -1.19
C ILE A 197 13.83 4.89 -0.37
N CYS A 198 13.77 3.72 0.27
CA CYS A 198 12.77 3.36 1.25
C CYS A 198 13.49 2.77 2.47
N LEU A 199 13.52 3.50 3.59
CA LEU A 199 14.37 3.18 4.74
C LEU A 199 13.54 3.17 6.04
N HIS A 200 13.88 2.25 6.95
CA HIS A 200 13.29 2.17 8.28
C HIS A 200 14.39 2.34 9.34
N PHE A 201 14.20 3.35 10.19
CA PHE A 201 15.11 3.75 11.26
C PHE A 201 14.46 3.40 12.62
N GLU A 202 15.18 2.75 13.53
CA GLU A 202 14.82 2.68 14.98
C GLU A 202 15.52 3.76 15.80
N GLU A 203 16.62 4.30 15.29
CA GLU A 203 17.35 5.41 15.87
C GLU A 203 17.77 6.30 14.71
N ALA A 204 17.76 7.62 14.91
CA ALA A 204 18.33 8.52 13.91
C ALA A 204 19.76 8.05 13.59
N PRO A 205 20.11 7.91 12.30
CA PRO A 205 21.46 7.54 11.94
C PRO A 205 22.38 8.62 12.50
N ARG A 206 23.35 8.22 13.33
CA ARG A 206 24.39 9.15 13.75
C ARG A 206 25.01 9.71 12.48
N PRO A 207 25.20 11.03 12.37
CA PRO A 207 25.71 11.64 11.17
C PRO A 207 27.01 10.92 10.81
N PRO A 208 27.07 10.27 9.64
CA PRO A 208 28.30 9.61 9.23
C PRO A 208 29.40 10.68 9.15
N TYR A 209 30.65 10.29 9.38
CA TYR A 209 31.79 11.19 9.22
C TYR A 209 31.82 11.85 7.82
N ALA A 210 31.21 11.20 6.82
CA ALA A 210 30.95 11.74 5.49
C ALA A 210 29.46 11.63 5.14
N THR A 211 28.81 12.74 4.81
CA THR A 211 27.43 12.76 4.33
C THR A 211 27.34 12.12 2.93
N PRO A 212 26.39 11.21 2.69
CA PRO A 212 26.23 10.58 1.37
C PRO A 212 25.85 11.63 0.32
N ASP A 213 26.39 11.46 -0.89
CA ASP A 213 26.00 12.29 -2.02
C ASP A 213 24.74 11.72 -2.67
N LEU A 214 23.61 12.41 -2.46
CA LEU A 214 22.29 11.98 -2.91
C LEU A 214 21.77 12.89 -4.04
N ALA A 215 22.66 13.42 -4.87
CA ALA A 215 22.31 14.37 -5.93
C ALA A 215 21.20 13.90 -6.89
N SER A 216 21.09 12.60 -7.15
CA SER A 216 20.07 12.02 -8.05
C SER A 216 18.79 11.57 -7.34
N LEU A 217 18.72 11.71 -6.02
CA LEU A 217 17.59 11.20 -5.25
C LEU A 217 16.35 12.03 -5.51
N VAL A 218 15.33 11.43 -6.14
CA VAL A 218 14.06 12.09 -6.49
C VAL A 218 12.98 11.79 -5.44
N ARG A 219 13.01 10.61 -4.84
CA ARG A 219 12.02 10.17 -3.85
C ARG A 219 12.64 9.50 -2.64
N ALA A 220 12.17 9.87 -1.45
CA ALA A 220 12.52 9.20 -0.20
C ALA A 220 11.26 8.82 0.56
N ASP A 221 11.15 7.55 0.94
CA ASP A 221 10.11 7.03 1.82
C ASP A 221 10.78 6.58 3.13
N LEU A 222 10.61 7.32 4.21
CA LEU A 222 11.31 7.13 5.48
C LEU A 222 10.32 6.77 6.57
N VAL A 223 10.61 5.72 7.32
CA VAL A 223 9.89 5.36 8.55
C VAL A 223 10.87 5.51 9.71
N VAL A 224 10.57 6.39 10.67
CA VAL A 224 11.43 6.68 11.82
C VAL A 224 10.69 6.25 13.08
N SER A 225 11.04 5.09 13.61
CA SER A 225 10.76 4.67 14.97
C SER A 225 11.95 5.05 15.88
N GLY A 226 11.76 5.11 17.20
CA GLY A 226 12.86 5.40 18.13
C GLY A 226 12.68 6.52 19.14
N ASP A 227 13.65 6.67 20.04
CA ASP A 227 13.64 7.72 21.07
C ASP A 227 14.14 9.08 20.54
N ASP A 228 14.96 9.10 19.48
CA ASP A 228 15.53 10.32 18.90
C ASP A 228 15.36 10.35 17.37
N ALA A 229 14.43 11.18 16.91
CA ALA A 229 14.19 11.46 15.49
C ALA A 229 14.81 12.78 15.03
N SER A 230 15.54 13.49 15.89
CA SER A 230 15.96 14.89 15.64
C SER A 230 16.88 15.02 14.42
N GLN A 231 17.72 14.01 14.21
CA GLN A 231 18.72 13.98 13.12
C GLN A 231 18.33 13.03 11.99
N ALA A 232 17.12 12.45 12.01
CA ALA A 232 16.72 11.41 11.06
C ALA A 232 16.78 11.87 9.59
N LEU A 233 16.64 13.18 9.34
CA LEU A 233 16.64 13.76 7.99
C LEU A 233 17.99 14.38 7.60
N HIS A 234 19.00 14.39 8.48
CA HIS A 234 20.25 15.13 8.24
C HIS A 234 21.00 14.64 7.00
N PHE A 235 20.95 13.33 6.70
CA PHE A 235 21.61 12.75 5.54
C PHE A 235 21.02 13.24 4.20
N LEU A 236 19.82 13.81 4.19
CA LEU A 236 19.18 14.37 2.99
C LEU A 236 19.70 15.76 2.60
N TYR A 237 20.65 16.34 3.35
CA TYR A 237 21.17 17.69 3.08
C TYR A 237 21.70 17.88 1.65
N HIS A 238 22.23 16.83 1.02
CA HIS A 238 22.72 16.87 -0.36
C HIS A 238 21.72 16.36 -1.41
N ALA A 239 20.49 16.01 -1.02
CA ALA A 239 19.45 15.50 -1.91
C ALA A 239 18.75 16.63 -2.69
N ARG A 240 19.51 17.36 -3.52
CA ARG A 240 19.02 18.56 -4.24
C ARG A 240 17.95 18.27 -5.29
N ALA A 241 17.86 17.03 -5.78
CA ALA A 241 16.84 16.59 -6.72
C ALA A 241 15.57 16.04 -6.05
N LEU A 242 15.50 16.03 -4.72
CA LEU A 242 14.39 15.40 -3.98
C LEU A 242 13.10 16.16 -4.22
N GLN A 243 12.12 15.48 -4.81
CA GLN A 243 10.81 16.02 -5.16
C GLN A 243 9.70 15.48 -4.26
N SER A 244 9.82 14.23 -3.80
CA SER A 244 8.81 13.57 -2.97
C SER A 244 9.43 12.99 -1.71
N LEU A 245 8.95 13.42 -0.55
CA LEU A 245 9.32 12.87 0.76
C LEU A 245 8.07 12.30 1.43
N PHE A 246 8.10 11.01 1.75
CA PHE A 246 7.18 10.38 2.69
C PHE A 246 7.92 10.16 4.00
N LEU A 247 7.35 10.63 5.10
CA LEU A 247 7.94 10.54 6.43
C LEU A 247 6.89 10.02 7.39
N HIS A 248 7.12 8.81 7.91
CA HIS A 248 6.30 8.21 8.95
C HIS A 248 7.07 8.28 10.27
N LEU A 249 6.63 9.15 11.17
CA LEU A 249 7.20 9.33 12.49
C LEU A 249 6.41 8.47 13.50
N ALA A 250 7.11 7.48 14.05
CA ALA A 250 6.65 6.63 15.12
C ALA A 250 7.59 6.65 16.35
N PRO A 251 8.03 7.83 16.87
CA PRO A 251 8.98 7.84 17.98
C PRO A 251 8.38 7.42 19.33
N ASN A 252 9.13 6.68 20.13
CA ASN A 252 8.74 6.24 21.47
C ASN A 252 8.77 7.39 22.49
N ARG A 253 9.61 8.40 22.25
CA ARG A 253 9.74 9.61 23.06
C ARG A 253 9.49 10.85 22.22
N ILE A 254 9.32 11.96 22.90
CA ILE A 254 9.18 13.27 22.29
C ILE A 254 10.59 13.75 21.89
N PRO A 255 10.96 13.76 20.59
CA PRO A 255 12.16 14.47 20.18
C PRO A 255 11.96 15.94 20.53
N SER A 256 12.99 16.70 20.90
CA SER A 256 12.80 18.14 21.20
C SER A 256 12.58 18.98 19.93
N HIS A 257 13.05 18.50 18.78
CA HIS A 257 12.94 19.14 17.47
C HIS A 257 13.28 18.11 16.39
N ILE A 258 12.72 18.26 15.19
CA ILE A 258 13.15 17.51 14.00
C ILE A 258 13.73 18.53 13.02
N PHE A 259 15.01 18.36 12.69
CA PHE A 259 15.67 19.23 11.72
C PHE A 259 15.26 18.82 10.30
N MET A 260 14.65 19.74 9.57
CA MET A 260 14.36 19.57 8.16
C MET A 260 15.43 20.30 7.33
N PRO A 261 16.25 19.58 6.53
CA PRO A 261 17.21 20.23 5.67
C PRO A 261 16.51 21.07 4.58
N SER A 262 17.23 22.05 4.03
CA SER A 262 16.73 22.81 2.89
C SER A 262 16.62 21.93 1.65
N LEU A 263 15.39 21.71 1.19
CA LEU A 263 15.09 20.85 0.04
C LEU A 263 14.36 21.67 -1.04
N PRO A 264 15.10 22.45 -1.86
CA PRO A 264 14.51 23.49 -2.71
C PRO A 264 13.63 22.95 -3.85
N ARG A 265 13.67 21.65 -4.12
CA ARG A 265 12.85 20.98 -5.15
C ARG A 265 11.75 20.11 -4.58
N LEU A 266 11.54 20.12 -3.26
CA LEU A 266 10.54 19.26 -2.62
C LEU A 266 9.15 19.79 -2.94
N THR A 267 8.45 19.14 -3.87
CA THR A 267 7.09 19.52 -4.28
C THR A 267 6.02 18.71 -3.55
N LYS A 268 6.35 17.53 -3.02
CA LYS A 268 5.41 16.66 -2.30
C LYS A 268 5.97 16.21 -0.96
N LEU A 269 5.23 16.49 0.11
CA LEU A 269 5.51 16.01 1.45
C LEU A 269 4.31 15.19 1.95
N CYS A 270 4.56 13.97 2.40
CA CYS A 270 3.60 13.17 3.13
C CYS A 270 4.15 12.90 4.53
N LEU A 271 3.50 13.42 5.56
CA LEU A 271 3.91 13.28 6.95
C LEU A 271 2.84 12.50 7.72
N VAL A 272 3.20 11.35 8.25
CA VAL A 272 2.34 10.51 9.08
C VAL A 272 2.90 10.49 10.49
N ASN A 273 2.14 10.94 11.46
CA ASN A 273 2.49 10.96 12.88
C ASN A 273 1.35 10.35 13.70
N HIS A 274 1.58 9.15 14.24
CA HIS A 274 0.60 8.44 15.06
C HIS A 274 0.67 8.79 16.54
N HIS A 275 1.56 9.69 16.93
CA HIS A 275 1.79 9.98 18.34
C HIS A 275 0.95 11.12 18.87
N LEU A 276 0.63 10.95 20.15
CA LEU A 276 -0.22 11.77 21.00
C LEU A 276 0.41 13.13 21.41
N PHE A 277 1.34 13.65 20.62
CA PHE A 277 2.07 14.90 20.93
C PHE A 277 1.43 16.12 20.28
N SER A 278 1.85 17.32 20.69
CA SER A 278 1.37 18.56 20.09
C SER A 278 1.87 18.67 18.65
N SER A 279 0.96 18.89 17.70
CA SER A 279 1.29 19.09 16.29
C SER A 279 2.28 20.23 16.07
N GLU A 280 2.17 21.30 16.84
CA GLU A 280 2.84 22.57 16.58
C GLU A 280 4.35 22.48 16.76
N GLU A 281 4.85 21.78 17.79
CA GLU A 281 6.28 21.73 18.09
C GLU A 281 7.10 20.97 17.04
N TYR A 282 6.50 19.98 16.36
CA TYR A 282 7.22 19.08 15.45
C TYR A 282 6.89 19.33 13.98
N ILE A 283 5.62 19.60 13.67
CA ILE A 283 5.17 19.71 12.29
C ILE A 283 5.57 21.08 11.73
N ILE A 284 5.46 22.16 12.52
CA ILE A 284 5.78 23.53 12.06
C ILE A 284 7.24 23.64 11.59
N PRO A 285 8.27 23.20 12.35
CA PRO A 285 9.65 23.28 11.87
C PRO A 285 9.90 22.50 10.58
N ILE A 286 9.28 21.31 10.44
CA ILE A 286 9.40 20.50 9.21
C ILE A 286 8.77 21.24 8.02
N LEU A 287 7.58 21.81 8.22
CA LEU A 287 6.89 22.56 7.18
C LEU A 287 7.66 23.83 6.78
N GLN A 288 8.22 24.57 7.75
CA GLN A 288 9.04 25.75 7.48
C GLN A 288 10.23 25.45 6.58
N GLY A 289 10.90 24.29 6.79
CA GLY A 289 12.06 23.88 5.98
C GLY A 289 11.77 23.60 4.51
N CYS A 290 10.50 23.38 4.14
CA CYS A 290 10.09 23.05 2.77
C CYS A 290 8.99 23.94 2.19
N ALA A 291 8.53 24.97 2.92
CA ALA A 291 7.36 25.76 2.55
C ALA A 291 7.47 26.41 1.16
N ALA A 292 8.66 26.89 0.78
CA ALA A 292 8.88 27.63 -0.46
C ALA A 292 8.62 26.83 -1.75
N SER A 293 8.85 25.51 -1.75
CA SER A 293 8.74 24.66 -2.94
C SER A 293 7.56 23.70 -2.92
N LEU A 294 6.89 23.57 -1.77
CA LEU A 294 5.88 22.55 -1.54
C LEU A 294 4.61 22.84 -2.34
N GLN A 295 4.20 21.90 -3.18
CA GLN A 295 2.98 21.96 -4.00
C GLN A 295 1.86 21.08 -3.46
N ARG A 296 2.21 19.97 -2.81
CA ARG A 296 1.24 19.03 -2.22
C ARG A 296 1.68 18.59 -0.84
N LEU A 297 0.81 18.81 0.15
CA LEU A 297 0.98 18.36 1.52
C LEU A 297 -0.04 17.28 1.85
N VAL A 298 0.43 16.14 2.36
CA VAL A 298 -0.42 15.12 2.98
C VAL A 298 0.01 14.98 4.44
N LEU A 299 -0.90 15.23 5.38
CA LEU A 299 -0.59 15.23 6.81
C LEU A 299 -1.59 14.35 7.55
N SER A 300 -1.09 13.36 8.29
CA SER A 300 -1.90 12.54 9.18
C SER A 300 -1.37 12.67 10.60
N HIS A 301 -2.15 13.27 11.50
CA HIS A 301 -1.70 13.54 12.87
C HIS A 301 -2.79 13.22 13.89
N ARG A 302 -2.51 12.31 14.84
CA ARG A 302 -3.44 11.92 15.91
C ARG A 302 -2.96 12.43 17.27
N GLY A 303 -3.36 13.64 17.65
CA GLY A 303 -2.96 14.31 18.88
C GLY A 303 -3.81 13.95 20.11
N LYS A 304 -3.35 14.34 21.30
CA LYS A 304 -4.15 14.22 22.55
C LYS A 304 -5.38 15.13 22.49
N ARG A 305 -6.51 14.62 23.01
CA ARG A 305 -7.79 15.33 23.05
C ARG A 305 -7.83 16.56 23.98
N ASN A 306 -6.86 16.69 24.89
CA ASN A 306 -6.97 17.61 26.03
C ASN A 306 -6.07 18.86 25.97
N THR A 307 -5.25 19.04 24.93
CA THR A 307 -4.46 20.28 24.82
C THR A 307 -5.36 21.40 24.30
N THR A 308 -5.87 22.22 25.21
CA THR A 308 -6.68 23.42 24.92
C THR A 308 -5.83 24.61 24.44
N ASN A 309 -4.58 24.37 24.06
CA ASN A 309 -3.67 25.44 23.65
C ASN A 309 -4.30 26.24 22.52
N SER A 310 -4.61 27.49 22.86
CA SER A 310 -4.87 28.58 21.94
C SER A 310 -3.70 28.66 20.96
N PRO A 311 -3.89 29.11 19.71
CA PRO A 311 -2.78 29.34 18.80
C PRO A 311 -1.75 30.21 19.51
N ALA A 312 -0.59 29.64 19.84
CA ALA A 312 0.55 30.44 20.24
C ALA A 312 0.78 31.43 19.10
N GLY A 313 0.91 32.72 19.38
CA GLY A 313 0.93 33.82 18.40
C GLY A 313 2.16 33.83 17.47
N GLY A 314 2.51 32.70 16.88
CA GLY A 314 3.52 32.55 15.85
C GLY A 314 3.06 33.17 14.53
N GLN A 315 4.02 33.61 13.74
CA GLN A 315 3.76 34.08 12.39
C GLN A 315 3.33 32.90 11.49
N PRO A 316 2.29 33.05 10.66
CA PRO A 316 1.92 32.04 9.67
C PRO A 316 3.10 31.71 8.75
N ILE A 317 3.22 30.43 8.38
CA ILE A 317 4.20 29.95 7.41
C ILE A 317 3.68 30.23 6.00
N LEU A 318 4.43 30.97 5.18
CA LEU A 318 4.07 31.25 3.80
C LEU A 318 4.40 30.07 2.87
N PHE A 319 3.39 29.54 2.19
CA PHE A 319 3.50 28.49 1.18
C PHE A 319 3.11 29.04 -0.20
N PRO A 320 4.05 29.68 -0.93
CA PRO A 320 3.74 30.38 -2.17
C PRO A 320 3.33 29.44 -3.33
N ALA A 321 3.63 28.15 -3.24
CA ALA A 321 3.41 27.16 -4.30
C ALA A 321 2.42 26.05 -3.94
N LEU A 322 1.81 26.07 -2.75
CA LEU A 322 0.99 24.96 -2.24
C LEU A 322 -0.40 24.93 -2.89
N LEU A 323 -0.61 23.96 -3.78
CA LEU A 323 -1.84 23.79 -4.56
C LEU A 323 -2.86 22.88 -3.86
N ALA A 324 -2.39 21.90 -3.07
CA ALA A 324 -3.27 20.90 -2.48
C ALA A 324 -2.84 20.45 -1.06
N VAL A 325 -3.81 20.32 -0.15
CA VAL A 325 -3.64 19.70 1.17
C VAL A 325 -4.57 18.49 1.34
N ASP A 326 -4.05 17.39 1.93
CA ASP A 326 -4.84 16.24 2.40
C ASP A 326 -4.52 15.99 3.87
N LEU A 327 -5.45 16.33 4.76
CA LEU A 327 -5.28 16.34 6.20
C LEU A 327 -6.12 15.24 6.83
N ARG A 328 -5.54 14.44 7.72
CA ARG A 328 -6.24 13.38 8.45
C ARG A 328 -6.21 13.57 9.96
N TYR A 329 -7.26 13.11 10.62
CA TYR A 329 -7.40 13.16 12.07
C TYR A 329 -7.31 14.61 12.57
N ASP A 330 -6.37 14.94 13.45
CA ASP A 330 -6.24 16.27 14.06
C ASP A 330 -5.41 17.24 13.22
N ALA A 331 -4.85 16.80 12.10
CA ALA A 331 -4.03 17.62 11.20
C ALA A 331 -4.65 18.97 10.76
N PRO A 332 -5.99 19.13 10.61
CA PRO A 332 -6.59 20.43 10.30
C PRO A 332 -6.31 21.55 11.31
N CYS A 333 -5.78 21.24 12.51
CA CYS A 333 -5.32 22.27 13.45
C CYS A 333 -4.14 23.10 12.92
N ILE A 334 -3.43 22.62 11.88
CA ILE A 334 -2.28 23.34 11.30
C ILE A 334 -2.70 24.49 10.38
N LEU A 335 -3.93 24.47 9.86
CA LEU A 335 -4.39 25.42 8.84
C LEU A 335 -4.29 26.89 9.26
N PRO A 336 -4.59 27.30 10.51
CA PRO A 336 -4.38 28.67 10.96
C PRO A 336 -2.93 29.14 10.98
N HIS A 337 -1.96 28.22 10.86
CA HIS A 337 -0.53 28.51 10.82
C HIS A 337 0.02 28.56 9.40
N MET A 338 -0.83 28.49 8.37
CA MET A 338 -0.44 28.43 6.97
C MET A 338 -1.02 29.63 6.21
N ASP A 339 -0.15 30.38 5.54
CA ASP A 339 -0.53 31.35 4.50
C ASP A 339 -0.33 30.69 3.12
N THR A 340 -1.42 30.50 2.38
CA THR A 340 -1.46 29.63 1.20
C THR A 340 -2.17 30.33 0.03
N PRO A 341 -1.52 31.32 -0.62
CA PRO A 341 -2.18 32.17 -1.59
C PRO A 341 -2.73 31.38 -2.78
N VAL A 342 -2.05 30.33 -3.22
CA VAL A 342 -2.41 29.55 -4.43
C VAL A 342 -3.16 28.24 -4.14
N LEU A 343 -3.74 28.09 -2.94
CA LEU A 343 -4.36 26.83 -2.55
C LEU A 343 -5.69 26.58 -3.29
N GLU A 344 -5.75 25.48 -4.03
CA GLU A 344 -6.93 25.14 -4.83
C GLU A 344 -7.72 23.96 -4.25
N THR A 345 -7.06 23.03 -3.55
CA THR A 345 -7.65 21.77 -3.11
C THR A 345 -7.43 21.50 -1.63
N ILE A 346 -8.53 21.32 -0.90
CA ILE A 346 -8.53 20.91 0.50
C ILE A 346 -9.25 19.57 0.64
N ILE A 347 -8.55 18.58 1.17
CA ILE A 347 -9.10 17.28 1.55
C ILE A 347 -8.92 17.11 3.04
N ILE A 348 -10.00 16.84 3.77
CA ILE A 348 -9.97 16.55 5.21
C ILE A 348 -10.63 15.21 5.44
N ARG A 349 -9.97 14.34 6.23
CA ARG A 349 -10.40 12.97 6.51
C ARG A 349 -10.40 12.69 8.01
N ASP A 350 -11.33 11.85 8.45
CA ASP A 350 -11.32 11.23 9.78
C ASP A 350 -11.25 12.24 10.94
N PHE A 351 -11.84 13.43 10.76
CA PHE A 351 -11.79 14.53 11.75
C PHE A 351 -12.96 14.41 12.76
N ALA A 352 -12.67 13.92 13.96
CA ALA A 352 -13.67 13.62 14.99
C ALA A 352 -13.49 14.41 16.30
N ARG A 353 -13.18 15.71 16.23
CA ARG A 353 -13.08 16.58 17.42
C ARG A 353 -14.33 17.44 17.64
N PRO A 354 -15.26 17.05 18.53
CA PRO A 354 -16.45 17.85 18.81
C PRO A 354 -16.13 19.18 19.50
N SER A 355 -14.99 19.30 20.20
CA SER A 355 -14.61 20.51 20.94
C SER A 355 -13.99 21.61 20.08
N ARG A 356 -13.55 21.30 18.85
CA ARG A 356 -12.93 22.26 17.93
C ARG A 356 -13.55 22.10 16.55
N PRO A 357 -14.56 22.92 16.17
CA PRO A 357 -15.19 22.79 14.87
C PRO A 357 -14.17 23.06 13.76
N ILE A 358 -14.15 22.20 12.75
CA ILE A 358 -13.31 22.31 11.56
C ILE A 358 -13.42 23.68 10.87
N CYS A 359 -14.59 24.30 10.98
CA CYS A 359 -14.93 25.61 10.45
C CYS A 359 -13.98 26.71 10.96
N ALA A 360 -13.52 26.62 12.22
CA ALA A 360 -12.58 27.59 12.77
C ALA A 360 -11.21 27.52 12.06
N SER A 361 -10.73 26.30 11.77
CA SER A 361 -9.51 26.08 11.00
C SER A 361 -9.63 26.53 9.54
N LEU A 362 -10.78 26.25 8.90
CA LEU A 362 -11.02 26.63 7.51
C LEU A 362 -11.10 28.15 7.35
N ARG A 363 -11.84 28.85 8.22
CA ARG A 363 -12.10 30.30 8.11
C ARG A 363 -10.84 31.15 7.96
N HIS A 364 -9.72 30.74 8.53
CA HIS A 364 -8.44 31.44 8.36
C HIS A 364 -7.97 31.40 6.90
N ILE A 365 -7.86 30.18 6.34
CA ILE A 365 -7.39 29.96 4.98
C ILE A 365 -8.35 30.52 3.94
N LEU A 366 -9.66 30.38 4.16
CA LEU A 366 -10.68 30.89 3.23
C LEU A 366 -10.61 32.41 3.03
N LYS A 367 -10.10 33.15 4.02
CA LYS A 367 -9.92 34.61 3.92
C LYS A 367 -8.65 35.01 3.17
N GLN A 368 -7.69 34.09 3.03
CA GLN A 368 -6.36 34.37 2.49
C GLN A 368 -6.14 33.78 1.09
N SER A 369 -6.88 32.73 0.69
CA SER A 369 -6.68 32.09 -0.60
C SER A 369 -7.07 33.02 -1.76
N ALA A 370 -6.13 33.26 -2.68
CA ALA A 370 -6.34 34.00 -3.92
C ALA A 370 -5.42 33.40 -5.01
N PRO A 371 -5.90 32.51 -5.89
CA PRO A 371 -7.30 32.27 -6.29
C PRO A 371 -8.19 31.56 -5.26
N PRO A 372 -9.53 31.59 -5.45
CA PRO A 372 -10.47 30.89 -4.58
C PRO A 372 -10.28 29.37 -4.68
N ILE A 373 -10.52 28.68 -3.56
CA ILE A 373 -10.47 27.22 -3.47
C ILE A 373 -11.51 26.59 -4.38
N ARG A 374 -11.08 25.63 -5.20
CA ARG A 374 -11.90 24.97 -6.22
C ARG A 374 -12.44 23.62 -5.79
N ASN A 375 -11.72 22.91 -4.92
CA ASN A 375 -12.05 21.54 -4.52
C ASN A 375 -12.04 21.41 -2.99
N LEU A 376 -13.18 21.06 -2.40
CA LEU A 376 -13.31 20.77 -0.98
C LEU A 376 -13.87 19.36 -0.81
N LYS A 377 -13.08 18.50 -0.18
CA LYS A 377 -13.46 17.10 0.10
C LYS A 377 -13.36 16.84 1.58
N LEU A 378 -14.46 16.38 2.17
CA LEU A 378 -14.59 16.15 3.58
C LEU A 378 -15.07 14.72 3.79
N HIS A 379 -14.21 13.84 4.28
CA HIS A 379 -14.51 12.43 4.47
C HIS A 379 -14.49 12.08 5.96
N GLU A 380 -15.57 11.48 6.46
CA GLU A 380 -15.71 11.09 7.86
C GLU A 380 -15.43 12.25 8.84
N VAL A 381 -15.93 13.44 8.51
CA VAL A 381 -15.78 14.65 9.33
C VAL A 381 -17.02 14.83 10.21
N CYS A 382 -16.81 15.08 11.50
CA CYS A 382 -17.92 15.37 12.42
C CYS A 382 -18.46 16.80 12.18
N GLY A 383 -19.76 16.91 11.92
CA GLY A 383 -20.44 18.18 11.72
C GLY A 383 -20.45 19.09 12.96
N PRO A 384 -20.78 20.38 12.78
CA PRO A 384 -20.81 21.36 13.87
C PRO A 384 -21.93 21.05 14.89
N ALA A 385 -21.97 21.84 15.98
CA ALA A 385 -23.08 21.76 16.92
C ALA A 385 -24.43 22.07 16.24
N PRO A 386 -25.54 21.41 16.62
CA PRO A 386 -26.86 21.71 16.08
C PRO A 386 -27.17 23.20 16.22
N GLY A 387 -27.60 23.82 15.12
CA GLY A 387 -27.89 25.26 15.07
C GLY A 387 -26.68 26.17 14.87
N SER A 388 -25.45 25.64 14.84
CA SER A 388 -24.29 26.44 14.43
C SER A 388 -24.36 26.75 12.93
N GLU A 389 -24.21 28.03 12.61
CA GLU A 389 -24.09 28.52 11.22
C GLU A 389 -22.63 28.57 10.75
N ASP A 390 -21.66 28.12 11.55
CA ASP A 390 -20.24 28.28 11.25
C ASP A 390 -19.83 27.65 9.91
N PHE A 391 -20.43 26.50 9.58
CA PHE A 391 -20.15 25.83 8.30
C PHE A 391 -20.76 26.59 7.13
N ILE A 392 -21.98 27.12 7.27
CA ILE A 392 -22.62 27.97 6.26
C ILE A 392 -21.75 29.21 6.01
N SER A 393 -21.30 29.87 7.08
CA SER A 393 -20.40 31.02 6.97
C SER A 393 -19.08 30.66 6.28
N CYS A 394 -18.56 29.44 6.44
CA CYS A 394 -17.38 29.01 5.67
C CYS A 394 -17.70 28.87 4.18
N LEU A 395 -18.81 28.20 3.84
CA LEU A 395 -19.23 28.03 2.44
C LEU A 395 -19.56 29.35 1.73
N GLU A 396 -19.99 30.38 2.47
CA GLU A 396 -20.24 31.71 1.92
C GLU A 396 -18.96 32.41 1.41
N HIS A 397 -17.78 32.00 1.87
CA HIS A 397 -16.48 32.51 1.39
C HIS A 397 -15.88 31.66 0.24
N LEU A 398 -16.62 30.67 -0.26
CA LEU A 398 -16.18 29.69 -1.26
C LEU A 398 -16.93 29.87 -2.58
N ASP A 399 -16.97 31.09 -3.10
CA ASP A 399 -17.69 31.44 -4.33
C ASP A 399 -17.17 30.73 -5.58
N GLY A 400 -15.85 30.50 -5.65
CA GLY A 400 -15.18 29.75 -6.72
C GLY A 400 -15.15 28.22 -6.58
N LEU A 401 -15.84 27.66 -5.58
CA LEU A 401 -15.82 26.21 -5.33
C LEU A 401 -16.58 25.46 -6.43
N THR A 402 -15.87 24.58 -7.13
CA THR A 402 -16.41 23.77 -8.25
C THR A 402 -16.78 22.35 -7.84
N THR A 403 -16.06 21.79 -6.87
CA THR A 403 -16.24 20.41 -6.39
C THR A 403 -16.41 20.39 -4.89
N LEU A 404 -17.53 19.85 -4.42
CA LEU A 404 -17.81 19.59 -3.01
C LEU A 404 -18.11 18.10 -2.82
N ILE A 405 -17.30 17.42 -2.01
CA ILE A 405 -17.54 16.03 -1.62
C ILE A 405 -17.66 16.00 -0.10
N VAL A 406 -18.76 15.47 0.42
CA VAL A 406 -18.98 15.30 1.85
C VAL A 406 -19.40 13.86 2.13
N SER A 407 -18.62 13.17 2.95
CA SER A 407 -18.94 11.88 3.53
C SER A 407 -19.01 12.06 5.05
N ASP A 408 -20.19 11.84 5.63
CA ASP A 408 -20.39 11.96 7.07
C ASP A 408 -19.74 10.79 7.82
N SER A 409 -19.30 11.03 9.06
CA SER A 409 -18.82 9.97 9.96
C SER A 409 -19.98 9.16 10.54
N LEU A 410 -19.81 7.84 10.67
CA LEU A 410 -20.79 6.90 11.26
C LEU A 410 -21.31 7.36 12.64
N ASP A 411 -20.41 7.87 13.49
CA ASP A 411 -20.72 8.27 14.86
C ASP A 411 -21.03 9.79 14.98
N GLY A 412 -20.96 10.50 13.86
CA GLY A 412 -20.94 11.96 13.81
C GLY A 412 -22.30 12.60 13.58
N ARG A 413 -22.35 13.91 13.85
CA ARG A 413 -23.43 14.77 13.33
C ARG A 413 -23.19 15.00 11.83
N PRO A 414 -24.25 14.99 11.00
CA PRO A 414 -24.09 15.24 9.58
C PRO A 414 -23.59 16.67 9.37
N MET A 415 -22.58 16.83 8.51
CA MET A 415 -22.07 18.14 8.18
C MET A 415 -22.99 18.86 7.18
N MET A 416 -23.59 18.10 6.26
CA MET A 416 -24.58 18.59 5.31
C MET A 416 -25.98 18.49 5.92
N THR A 417 -26.37 19.54 6.66
CA THR A 417 -27.73 19.66 7.21
C THR A 417 -28.72 20.20 6.18
N TRP A 418 -30.02 20.03 6.44
CA TRP A 418 -31.07 20.59 5.58
C TRP A 418 -31.00 22.12 5.49
N VAL A 419 -30.46 22.80 6.51
CA VAL A 419 -30.25 24.26 6.50
C VAL A 419 -29.15 24.61 5.49
N VAL A 420 -28.07 23.84 5.43
CA VAL A 420 -26.98 24.03 4.46
C VAL A 420 -27.46 23.76 3.03
N LEU A 421 -28.36 22.79 2.83
CA LEU A 421 -28.94 22.55 1.51
C LEU A 421 -29.91 23.66 1.09
N ALA A 422 -30.79 24.13 1.99
CA ALA A 422 -31.67 25.28 1.72
C ALA A 422 -30.87 26.55 1.40
N ARG A 423 -29.79 26.78 2.17
CA ARG A 423 -28.49 27.33 1.73
C ARG A 423 -28.22 27.61 0.26
N MET A 424 -28.09 26.48 -0.44
CA MET A 424 -27.56 26.28 -1.79
C MET A 424 -28.67 26.30 -2.83
N THR A 425 -29.94 26.15 -2.42
CA THR A 425 -31.11 26.21 -3.29
C THR A 425 -31.24 27.59 -3.91
N CYS A 426 -31.44 27.65 -5.22
CA CYS A 426 -31.74 28.89 -5.91
C CYS A 426 -33.14 29.38 -5.53
N SER A 427 -33.26 30.63 -5.10
CA SER A 427 -34.56 31.27 -4.79
C SER A 427 -34.56 32.74 -5.18
N ASP A 428 -35.73 33.30 -5.46
CA ASP A 428 -35.89 34.71 -5.85
C ASP A 428 -35.70 35.68 -4.68
N HIS A 429 -35.55 35.17 -3.45
CA HIS A 429 -35.44 36.01 -2.24
C HIS A 429 -34.03 36.06 -1.66
N ARG A 430 -33.12 35.15 -2.05
CA ARG A 430 -31.78 35.08 -1.48
C ARG A 430 -30.74 34.55 -2.47
N GLN A 431 -29.54 35.13 -2.43
CA GLN A 431 -28.40 34.61 -3.18
C GLN A 431 -28.00 33.22 -2.64
N PRO A 432 -27.91 32.19 -3.52
CA PRO A 432 -27.47 30.86 -3.13
C PRO A 432 -25.98 30.84 -2.85
N ILE A 433 -25.56 30.01 -1.88
CA ILE A 433 -24.13 29.77 -1.63
C ILE A 433 -23.54 28.82 -2.68
N LEU A 434 -22.23 28.91 -2.90
CA LEU A 434 -21.48 28.09 -3.86
C LEU A 434 -22.03 28.19 -5.31
N PRO A 435 -22.12 29.39 -5.91
CA PRO A 435 -22.69 29.56 -7.23
C PRO A 435 -21.93 28.81 -8.34
N ALA A 436 -20.60 28.64 -8.21
CA ALA A 436 -19.77 27.94 -9.20
C ALA A 436 -19.77 26.40 -9.09
N LEU A 437 -20.50 25.83 -8.12
CA LEU A 437 -20.49 24.39 -7.87
C LEU A 437 -21.09 23.61 -9.05
N THR A 438 -20.31 22.67 -9.59
CA THR A 438 -20.70 21.78 -10.70
C THR A 438 -20.68 20.31 -10.32
N THR A 439 -19.87 19.93 -9.32
CA THR A 439 -19.76 18.56 -8.82
C THR A 439 -20.12 18.49 -7.35
N LEU A 440 -21.10 17.66 -7.00
CA LEU A 440 -21.57 17.44 -5.64
C LEU A 440 -21.64 15.94 -5.34
N SER A 441 -20.94 15.49 -4.30
CA SER A 441 -21.04 14.12 -3.80
C SER A 441 -21.37 14.12 -2.31
N LEU A 442 -22.47 13.45 -1.92
CA LEU A 442 -23.01 13.43 -0.56
C LEU A 442 -23.24 11.99 -0.09
N HIS A 443 -22.49 11.54 0.91
CA HIS A 443 -22.65 10.22 1.53
C HIS A 443 -22.94 10.38 3.03
N HIS A 444 -24.09 9.92 3.50
CA HIS A 444 -24.55 10.15 4.88
C HIS A 444 -24.03 9.11 5.89
N GLY A 445 -23.24 8.12 5.44
CA GLY A 445 -22.44 7.26 6.32
C GLY A 445 -23.21 6.47 7.39
N ARG A 446 -24.55 6.34 7.31
CA ARG A 446 -25.36 5.66 8.33
C ARG A 446 -25.58 4.19 7.98
N THR A 447 -25.45 3.32 8.98
CA THR A 447 -25.72 1.87 8.89
C THR A 447 -27.14 1.56 8.45
N ASP A 448 -28.10 2.42 8.80
CA ASP A 448 -29.52 2.19 8.51
C ASP A 448 -29.93 2.66 7.11
N HIS A 449 -28.99 3.27 6.37
CA HIS A 449 -29.18 3.82 5.00
C HIS A 449 -30.41 4.74 4.82
N ARG A 450 -31.03 5.22 5.90
CA ARG A 450 -32.17 6.14 5.83
C ARG A 450 -31.71 7.57 6.05
N VAL A 451 -31.63 8.30 4.95
CA VAL A 451 -31.53 9.77 4.96
C VAL A 451 -32.83 10.32 5.59
N PRO A 452 -32.77 11.28 6.54
CA PRO A 452 -33.99 11.86 7.08
C PRO A 452 -34.87 12.45 5.97
N GLU A 453 -36.17 12.14 5.96
CA GLU A 453 -37.10 12.56 4.89
C GLU A 453 -37.08 14.08 4.62
N LYS A 454 -36.90 14.87 5.68
CA LYS A 454 -36.77 16.33 5.55
C LYS A 454 -35.52 16.72 4.77
N LEU A 455 -34.39 16.04 5.01
CA LEU A 455 -33.12 16.31 4.32
C LEU A 455 -33.22 15.89 2.85
N GLU A 456 -33.77 14.71 2.59
CA GLU A 456 -34.02 14.21 1.23
C GLU A 456 -34.91 15.15 0.41
N ARG A 457 -36.02 15.62 0.99
CA ARG A 457 -36.92 16.57 0.33
C ARG A 457 -36.21 17.86 -0.06
N VAL A 458 -35.44 18.44 0.86
CA VAL A 458 -34.68 19.68 0.61
C VAL A 458 -33.58 19.43 -0.41
N LEU A 459 -32.90 18.28 -0.37
CA LEU A 459 -31.89 17.89 -1.37
C LEU A 459 -32.51 17.82 -2.77
N ARG A 460 -33.65 17.15 -2.94
CA ARG A 460 -34.35 17.07 -4.24
C ARG A 460 -34.79 18.44 -4.77
N VAL A 461 -35.20 19.37 -3.90
CA VAL A 461 -35.53 20.76 -4.29
C VAL A 461 -34.27 21.51 -4.71
N MET A 462 -33.18 21.39 -3.94
CA MET A 462 -31.90 22.02 -4.24
C MET A 462 -31.35 21.54 -5.59
N LEU A 463 -31.32 20.23 -5.83
CA LEU A 463 -30.84 19.63 -7.09
C LEU A 463 -31.65 20.12 -8.30
N ARG A 464 -32.99 20.13 -8.20
CA ARG A 464 -33.87 20.67 -9.25
C ARG A 464 -33.62 22.15 -9.52
N SER A 465 -33.42 22.95 -8.47
CA SER A 465 -33.14 24.39 -8.61
C SER A 465 -31.82 24.67 -9.34
N ARG A 466 -30.90 23.70 -9.38
CA ARG A 466 -29.55 23.78 -10.00
C ARG A 466 -29.37 22.84 -11.20
N SER A 467 -30.44 22.37 -11.83
CA SER A 467 -30.38 21.51 -13.03
C SER A 467 -29.92 22.25 -14.28
N SER A 468 -29.99 23.59 -14.27
CA SER A 468 -29.67 24.46 -15.40
C SER A 468 -28.95 25.71 -14.91
N ARG A 469 -28.02 26.19 -15.73
CA ARG A 469 -27.30 27.43 -15.49
C ARG A 469 -28.28 28.61 -15.53
N ARG A 470 -28.26 29.48 -14.52
CA ARG A 470 -29.19 30.61 -14.41
C ARG A 470 -28.59 31.77 -13.63
N VAL A 471 -29.21 32.93 -13.71
CA VAL A 471 -28.81 34.12 -12.93
C VAL A 471 -29.81 34.31 -11.78
N VAL A 472 -29.31 34.35 -10.54
CA VAL A 472 -30.10 34.51 -9.32
C VAL A 472 -29.49 35.64 -8.51
N HIS A 473 -30.26 36.70 -8.24
CA HIS A 473 -29.75 37.91 -7.55
C HIS A 473 -28.50 38.50 -8.21
N GLY A 474 -28.43 38.51 -9.54
CA GLY A 474 -27.28 39.00 -10.31
C GLY A 474 -26.05 38.08 -10.29
N CYS A 475 -26.10 36.95 -9.59
CA CYS A 475 -25.03 35.96 -9.55
C CYS A 475 -25.32 34.83 -10.53
N THR A 476 -24.34 34.44 -11.36
CA THR A 476 -24.48 33.28 -12.24
C THR A 476 -24.27 32.01 -11.43
N VAL A 477 -25.31 31.18 -11.36
CA VAL A 477 -25.27 29.86 -10.71
C VAL A 477 -25.08 28.81 -11.79
N GLU A 478 -24.00 28.05 -11.69
CA GLU A 478 -23.69 26.95 -12.60
C GLU A 478 -24.58 25.73 -12.33
N ALA A 479 -24.87 24.99 -13.41
CA ALA A 479 -25.61 23.74 -13.33
C ALA A 479 -24.77 22.65 -12.65
N LEU A 480 -25.40 21.83 -11.81
CA LEU A 480 -24.77 20.61 -11.31
C LEU A 480 -24.67 19.59 -12.45
N GLN A 481 -23.45 19.21 -12.81
CA GLN A 481 -23.14 18.27 -13.89
C GLN A 481 -22.94 16.85 -13.36
N HIS A 482 -22.33 16.73 -12.19
CA HIS A 482 -22.07 15.45 -11.55
C HIS A 482 -22.63 15.46 -10.13
N VAL A 483 -23.60 14.58 -9.88
CA VAL A 483 -24.23 14.42 -8.58
C VAL A 483 -24.12 12.95 -8.18
N GLU A 484 -23.51 12.70 -7.03
CA GLU A 484 -23.45 11.38 -6.42
C GLU A 484 -24.09 11.47 -5.03
N THR A 485 -25.03 10.60 -4.73
CA THR A 485 -25.66 10.57 -3.40
C THR A 485 -26.10 9.16 -3.05
N ASP A 486 -26.12 8.85 -1.77
CA ASP A 486 -26.65 7.60 -1.22
C ASP A 486 -28.18 7.59 -1.06
N LEU A 487 -28.88 8.60 -1.59
CA LEU A 487 -30.34 8.52 -1.77
C LEU A 487 -30.67 7.35 -2.70
N LYS A 488 -31.73 6.62 -2.38
CA LYS A 488 -32.24 5.57 -3.26
C LYS A 488 -32.57 6.18 -4.63
N ASP A 489 -32.17 5.49 -5.69
CA ASP A 489 -32.48 5.83 -7.08
C ASP A 489 -33.99 5.68 -7.35
N ASP A 490 -34.80 6.52 -6.72
CA ASP A 490 -36.07 6.90 -7.34
C ASP A 490 -35.67 7.79 -8.52
N PRO A 491 -35.96 7.41 -9.78
CA PRO A 491 -35.63 8.24 -10.93
C PRO A 491 -36.18 9.64 -10.68
N ILE A 492 -35.27 10.61 -10.55
CA ILE A 492 -35.64 12.00 -10.38
C ILE A 492 -36.16 12.42 -11.75
N ASP A 493 -37.49 12.43 -11.91
CA ASP A 493 -38.14 13.04 -13.07
C ASP A 493 -37.84 14.55 -13.06
N LEU A 494 -36.68 14.91 -13.59
CA LEU A 494 -36.20 16.30 -13.72
C LEU A 494 -37.01 17.08 -14.77
N GLU A 495 -37.92 16.43 -15.50
CA GLU A 495 -38.70 17.03 -16.60
C GLU A 495 -40.12 17.48 -16.19
N GLY A 496 -40.55 17.30 -14.94
CA GLY A 496 -41.89 17.70 -14.47
C GLY A 496 -41.94 19.15 -13.92
N GLY A 497 -42.07 20.14 -14.79
CA GLY A 497 -42.22 21.55 -14.41
C GLY A 497 -43.57 21.90 -13.80
N SER A 498 -43.59 22.34 -12.54
CA SER A 498 -44.55 23.31 -12.00
C SER A 498 -43.99 23.89 -10.69
N THR A 499 -43.63 25.16 -10.71
CA THR A 499 -43.14 25.95 -9.57
C THR A 499 -44.31 26.52 -8.78
N ASP A 500 -44.62 25.92 -7.63
CA ASP A 500 -45.30 26.56 -6.49
C ASP A 500 -44.95 25.76 -5.22
N ALA A 501 -43.87 26.16 -4.54
CA ALA A 501 -43.49 25.69 -3.19
C ALA A 501 -42.52 26.65 -2.50
#